data_AF-A0A8J7WL14-F1
#
_entry.id   AF-A0A8J7WL14-F1
#
_cell.length_a   1.000
_cell.length_b   1.000
_cell.length_c   1.000
_cell.angle_alpha   90.00
_cell.angle_beta   90.00
_cell.angle_gamma   90.00
#
_symmetry.space_group_name_H-M   'P 1'
#
loop_
_entity.id
_entity.type
_entity.pdbx_description
1 polymer ?
#
loop_
_entity_poly.entity_id
_entity_poly.type
_entity_poly.pdbx_seq_one_letter_code
_entity_poly.pdbx_strand_id
1 'polypeptide(L)' 'MATGEFEAVLRAQVAEARHRLAAARADRDYAGIKSYGQRLRYLLDIAAEHQVELPGDDAPQDRAVPGPGGV' A
#
# COMPACT_ATOMS: atom_id res chain seq x y z
N MET A 1 8.55 15.93 -9.99
CA MET A 1 7.64 14.77 -10.07
C MET A 1 6.23 15.31 -10.14
N ALA A 2 5.40 14.80 -11.04
CA ALA A 2 3.99 15.20 -11.08
C ALA A 2 3.29 14.66 -9.82
N THR A 3 2.46 15.47 -9.17
CA THR A 3 1.76 15.10 -7.91
C THR A 3 1.03 13.76 -8.02
N GLY A 4 0.50 13.42 -9.20
CA GLY A 4 -0.17 12.13 -9.44
C GLY A 4 0.73 10.90 -9.38
N GLU A 5 2.02 11.01 -9.72
CA GLU A 5 2.97 9.87 -9.62
C GLU A 5 3.30 9.57 -8.15
N PHE A 6 3.52 10.61 -7.35
CA PHE A 6 3.73 10.48 -5.91
C PHE A 6 2.53 9.81 -5.24
N GLU A 7 1.31 10.28 -5.53
CA GLU A 7 0.09 9.68 -4.98
C GLU A 7 -0.08 8.21 -5.38
N ALA A 8 0.18 7.88 -6.65
CA ALA A 8 0.07 6.50 -7.13
C ALA A 8 1.05 5.58 -6.42
N VAL A 9 2.30 6.02 -6.24
CA VAL A 9 3.33 5.29 -5.50
C VAL A 9 2.96 5.14 -4.02
N LEU A 10 2.45 6.20 -3.40
CA LEU A 10 2.04 6.18 -1.99
C LEU A 10 0.89 5.19 -1.77
N ARG A 11 -0.13 5.23 -2.63
CA ARG A 11 -1.26 4.27 -2.59
C ARG A 11 -0.78 2.82 -2.75
N ALA A 12 0.12 2.56 -3.69
CA ALA A 12 0.67 1.22 -3.91
C ALA A 12 1.46 0.72 -2.69
N GLN A 13 2.29 1.56 -2.08
CA GLN A 13 3.06 1.19 -0.89
C GLN A 13 2.17 0.94 0.33
N VAL A 14 1.10 1.72 0.50
CA VAL A 14 0.13 1.51 1.58
C VAL A 14 -0.59 0.17 1.40
N ALA A 15 -1.06 -0.14 0.19
CA ALA A 15 -1.71 -1.42 -0.11
C ALA A 15 -0.78 -2.60 0.15
N GLU A 16 0.48 -2.51 -0.29
CA GLU A 16 1.48 -3.53 -0.05
C GLU A 16 1.77 -3.72 1.45
N ALA A 17 1.94 -2.63 2.20
CA ALA A 17 2.21 -2.69 3.63
C ALA A 17 1.03 -3.34 4.40
N ARG A 18 -0.21 -3.05 4.02
CA ARG A 18 -1.41 -3.73 4.57
C ARG A 18 -1.41 -5.21 4.28
N HIS A 19 -1.14 -5.59 3.02
CA HIS A 19 -1.11 -7.00 2.62
C HIS A 19 -0.04 -7.78 3.39
N ARG A 20 1.19 -7.24 3.48
CA ARG A 20 2.27 -7.86 4.25
C ARG A 20 1.99 -7.92 5.75
N LEU A 21 1.33 -6.91 6.30
CA LEU A 21 0.90 -6.91 7.70
C LEU A 21 -0.16 -7.99 7.97
N ALA A 22 -1.12 -8.17 7.06
CA ALA A 22 -2.13 -9.22 7.16
C ALA A 22 -1.49 -10.63 7.09
N ALA A 23 -0.54 -10.83 6.15
CA ALA A 23 0.23 -12.07 6.06
C ALA A 23 1.03 -12.34 7.34
N ALA A 24 1.78 -11.35 7.84
CA ALA A 24 2.54 -11.49 9.08
C ALA A 24 1.65 -11.78 10.30
N ARG A 25 0.41 -11.25 10.34
CA ARG A 25 -0.57 -11.58 11.38
C ARG A 25 -1.06 -13.03 11.27
N ALA A 26 -1.31 -13.52 10.05
CA ALA A 26 -1.71 -14.90 9.82
C ALA A 26 -0.61 -15.89 10.25
N ASP A 27 0.64 -15.55 9.94
CA ASP A 27 1.82 -16.38 10.26
C ASP A 27 2.30 -16.22 11.71
N ARG A 28 1.70 -15.30 12.48
CA ARG A 28 2.16 -14.90 13.83
C ARG A 28 3.62 -14.45 13.84
N ASP A 29 4.10 -13.88 12.74
CA ASP A 29 5.42 -13.26 12.66
C ASP A 29 5.39 -11.91 13.38
N TYR A 30 5.66 -11.94 14.69
CA TYR A 30 5.65 -10.74 15.53
C TYR A 30 6.67 -9.67 15.07
N ALA A 31 7.79 -10.07 14.47
CA ALA A 31 8.79 -9.14 13.94
C ALA A 31 8.27 -8.46 12.65
N GLY A 32 7.64 -9.25 11.77
CA GLY A 32 6.93 -8.76 10.59
C GLY A 32 5.79 -7.82 10.96
N ILE A 33 4.93 -8.20 11.92
CA ILE A 33 3.80 -7.38 12.39
C ILE A 33 4.29 -6.01 12.87
N LYS A 34 5.37 -5.98 13.67
CA LYS A 34 5.95 -4.73 14.17
C LYS A 34 6.52 -3.89 13.03
N SER A 35 7.31 -4.50 12.14
CA SER A 35 7.99 -3.82 11.03
C SER A 35 7.00 -3.25 10.02
N TYR A 36 6.07 -4.08 9.53
CA TYR A 36 5.05 -3.66 8.57
C TYR A 36 4.04 -2.69 9.20
N GLY A 37 3.72 -2.85 10.49
CA GLY A 37 2.89 -1.91 11.23
C GLY A 37 3.51 -0.51 11.35
N GLN A 38 4.80 -0.41 11.67
CA GLN A 38 5.51 0.88 11.69
C GLN A 38 5.61 1.50 10.29
N ARG A 39 5.89 0.70 9.27
CA ARG A 39 5.93 1.18 7.88
C ARG A 39 4.57 1.70 7.44
N LEU A 40 3.49 0.97 7.73
CA LEU A 40 2.14 1.41 7.40
C LEU A 40 1.80 2.73 8.10
N ARG A 41 2.09 2.85 9.40
CA ARG A 41 1.91 4.09 10.17
C ARG A 41 2.59 5.29 9.48
N TYR A 42 3.87 5.15 9.12
CA TYR A 42 4.63 6.20 8.44
C TYR A 42 4.01 6.60 7.10
N LEU A 43 3.57 5.64 6.30
CA LEU A 43 2.92 5.92 5.01
C LEU A 43 1.56 6.61 5.16
N LEU A 44 0.80 6.26 6.20
CA LEU A 44 -0.46 6.92 6.53
C LEU A 44 -0.23 8.37 6.97
N ASP A 45 0.81 8.64 7.76
CA ASP A 45 1.17 9.99 8.18
C ASP A 45 1.54 10.85 6.96
N ILE A 46 2.36 10.33 6.04
CA ILE A 46 2.67 11.00 4.76
C ILE A 46 1.39 11.30 3.96
N ALA A 47 0.48 10.32 3.85
CA ALA A 47 -0.75 10.52 3.09
C ALA A 47 -1.63 11.60 3.72
N ALA A 48 -1.69 11.66 5.05
CA ALA A 48 -2.42 12.71 5.77
C ALA A 48 -1.79 14.09 5.55
N GLU A 49 -0.46 14.20 5.66
CA GLU A 49 0.29 15.45 5.43
C GLU A 49 0.08 16.01 4.00
N HIS A 50 0.01 15.11 3.01
CA HIS A 50 -0.19 15.47 1.61
C HIS A 50 -1.64 15.44 1.15
N GLN A 51 -2.60 15.21 2.05
CA GLN A 51 -4.04 15.09 1.77
C GLN A 51 -4.39 14.06 0.66
N VAL A 52 -3.63 12.97 0.60
CA VAL A 52 -3.82 11.90 -0.39
C VAL A 52 -4.91 10.95 0.09
N GLU A 53 -5.96 10.80 -0.71
CA GLU A 53 -6.96 9.77 -0.46
C GLU A 53 -6.36 8.38 -0.68
N LEU A 54 -6.37 7.58 0.38
CA LEU A 54 -5.88 6.21 0.38
C LEU A 54 -7.05 5.24 0.21
N PRO A 55 -6.88 4.18 -0.60
CA PRO A 55 -7.86 3.10 -0.65
C PRO A 55 -8.05 2.48 0.76
N GLY A 56 -9.29 2.11 1.11
CA GLY A 56 -9.58 1.40 2.35
C GLY A 56 -8.96 -0.01 2.38
N ASP A 57 -9.02 -0.66 3.54
CA ASP A 57 -8.48 -2.02 3.73
C ASP A 57 -9.13 -3.09 2.82
N ASP A 58 -10.31 -2.81 2.27
CA ASP A 58 -11.07 -3.68 1.34
C ASP A 58 -10.85 -3.35 -0.16
N ALA A 59 -9.97 -2.40 -0.51
CA ALA A 59 -9.77 -2.09 -1.91
C ALA A 59 -9.13 -3.30 -2.62
N PRO A 60 -9.77 -3.88 -3.65
CA PRO A 60 -9.17 -4.95 -4.41
C PRO A 60 -7.87 -4.44 -5.03
N GLN A 61 -6.77 -5.15 -4.77
CA GLN A 61 -5.45 -4.92 -5.38
C GLN A 61 -5.44 -5.26 -6.88
N ASP A 62 -6.63 -5.41 -7.48
CA ASP A 62 -6.83 -5.90 -8.83
C ASP A 62 -6.94 -4.73 -9.81
N ARG A 63 -5.77 -4.23 -10.22
CA ARG A 63 -5.47 -4.00 -11.64
C ARG A 63 -3.97 -3.82 -11.81
N ALA A 64 -3.23 -4.94 -11.76
CA ALA A 64 -2.09 -5.07 -12.64
C ALA A 64 -2.61 -4.74 -14.05
N VAL A 65 -2.04 -3.72 -14.68
CA VAL A 65 -2.38 -3.27 -16.02
C VAL A 65 -2.23 -4.46 -16.98
N PRO A 66 -3.28 -5.00 -17.61
CA PRO A 66 -3.07 -5.79 -18.82
C PRO A 66 -2.80 -4.78 -19.94
N GLY A 67 -1.53 -4.61 -20.30
CA GLY A 67 -1.18 -3.94 -21.55
C GLY A 67 -1.80 -4.75 -22.71
N PRO A 68 -2.47 -4.11 -23.68
CA PRO A 68 -2.97 -4.81 -24.85
C PRO A 68 -1.80 -5.09 -25.79
N GLY A 69 -1.37 -6.34 -25.88
CA GLY A 69 -0.56 -6.86 -26.98
C GLY A 69 -1.11 -8.25 -27.28
N GLY A 70 -1.82 -8.54 -28.37
CA GLY A 70 -1.77 -7.89 -29.67
C GLY A 70 -0.58 -8.42 -30.45
N VAL A 71 -0.60 -9.72 -30.80
CA VAL A 71 -0.45 -10.32 -32.14
C VAL A 71 -0.72 -11.82 -32.06
#